data_AF-A0AAQ2EWK0-F1
#
_entry.id   AF-A0AAQ2EWK0-F1
#
_cell.length_a   1.000
_cell.length_b   1.000
_cell.length_c   1.000
_cell.angle_alpha   90.00
_cell.angle_beta   90.00
_cell.angle_gamma   90.00
#
_symmetry.space_group_name_H-M   'P 1'
#
loop_
_entity.id
_entity.type
_entity.pdbx_description
1 polymer ?
#
loop_
_entity_poly.entity_id
_entity_poly.type
_entity_poly.pdbx_seq_one_letter_code
_entity_poly.pdbx_strand_id
1 'polypeptide(L)'
;MAVKNAQVKSALALSIEEKLGYPMVKRITPLVTQNDRYQSDKNKDNQYTVRTQHGTLKRALKRQQLIKIQRQQNLEAIMGMALTLCPEVTARGRPDPDWLEHFITLAEDIANHSMQKLWAKILVGESITPGTFSIKSLQTLKMMTQREATALQRCAPLCGYLEKEDSYLILHGYYKKPSIFDLLRKGSTESINLSQAGLNFPNILTLMDINILYRQEIESASLQKGQSMQLVYLRKKMTLTAKSNDLVLSYYKLTQTGDELKKLLQSPINKQYKQLVEKAFESEFSLEWEDR
;
A
#
# COMPACT_ATOMS: atom_id res chain seq x y z
N MET A 1 -30.30 -8.92 -20.52
CA MET A 1 -29.86 -7.61 -19.97
C MET A 1 -30.72 -7.19 -18.74
N ALA A 2 -32.05 -7.36 -18.78
CA ALA A 2 -32.96 -7.02 -17.68
C ALA A 2 -32.67 -7.72 -16.33
N VAL A 3 -32.29 -9.02 -16.34
CA VAL A 3 -31.99 -9.78 -15.10
C VAL A 3 -30.75 -9.22 -14.38
N LYS A 4 -29.66 -8.90 -15.11
CA LYS A 4 -28.46 -8.27 -14.52
C LYS A 4 -28.78 -6.88 -13.95
N ASN A 5 -29.62 -6.10 -14.63
CA ASN A 5 -30.03 -4.78 -14.16
C ASN A 5 -30.89 -4.85 -12.88
N ALA A 6 -31.77 -5.85 -12.79
CA ALA A 6 -32.58 -6.08 -11.59
C ALA A 6 -31.72 -6.46 -10.37
N GLN A 7 -30.68 -7.29 -10.58
CA GLN A 7 -29.72 -7.69 -9.53
C GLN A 7 -28.86 -6.51 -9.02
N VAL A 8 -28.41 -5.62 -9.91
CA VAL A 8 -27.64 -4.43 -9.49
C VAL A 8 -28.51 -3.47 -8.67
N LYS A 9 -29.75 -3.26 -9.10
CA LYS A 9 -30.69 -2.36 -8.40
C LYS A 9 -31.06 -2.89 -7.02
N SER A 10 -31.26 -4.20 -6.87
CA SER A 10 -31.54 -4.81 -5.56
C SER A 10 -30.33 -4.75 -4.64
N ALA A 11 -29.12 -5.05 -5.12
CA ALA A 11 -27.89 -4.94 -4.33
C ALA A 11 -27.63 -3.50 -3.84
N LEU A 12 -27.87 -2.52 -4.71
CA LEU A 12 -27.79 -1.10 -4.35
C LEU A 12 -28.83 -0.74 -3.28
N ALA A 13 -30.08 -1.19 -3.43
CA ALA A 13 -31.13 -0.91 -2.45
C ALA A 13 -30.80 -1.50 -1.06
N LEU A 14 -30.29 -2.73 -1.02
CA LEU A 14 -29.84 -3.38 0.21
C LEU A 14 -28.69 -2.60 0.87
N SER A 15 -27.70 -2.17 0.08
CA SER A 15 -26.58 -1.36 0.58
C SER A 15 -27.05 -0.02 1.16
N ILE A 16 -28.01 0.64 0.50
CA ILE A 16 -28.62 1.88 0.99
C ILE A 16 -29.36 1.64 2.31
N GLU A 17 -30.17 0.59 2.39
CA GLU A 17 -30.92 0.25 3.60
C GLU A 17 -29.98 -0.07 4.77
N GLU A 18 -28.93 -0.87 4.53
CA GLU A 18 -27.91 -1.19 5.53
C GLU A 18 -27.24 0.07 6.09
N LYS A 19 -26.87 1.03 5.22
CA LYS A 19 -26.18 2.26 5.64
C LYS A 19 -27.10 3.32 6.24
N LEU A 20 -28.38 3.36 5.87
CA LEU A 20 -29.35 4.31 6.41
C LEU A 20 -30.13 3.74 7.61
N GLY A 21 -30.15 2.43 7.78
CA GLY A 21 -31.01 1.71 8.73
C GLY A 21 -32.48 1.63 8.32
N TYR A 22 -32.84 2.15 7.14
CA TYR A 22 -34.19 2.19 6.62
C TYR A 22 -34.18 2.15 5.08
N PRO A 23 -35.13 1.47 4.44
CA PRO A 23 -35.19 1.39 2.99
C PRO A 23 -35.64 2.71 2.36
N MET A 24 -35.16 2.97 1.14
CA MET A 24 -35.65 4.07 0.31
C MET A 24 -36.69 3.56 -0.69
N VAL A 25 -37.81 4.28 -0.80
CA VAL A 25 -38.92 3.95 -1.69
C VAL A 25 -39.24 5.14 -2.60
N LYS A 26 -39.69 4.85 -3.82
CA LYS A 26 -40.16 5.90 -4.73
C LYS A 26 -41.34 6.62 -4.09
N ARG A 27 -41.37 7.96 -4.14
CA ARG A 27 -42.54 8.74 -3.72
C ARG A 27 -43.73 8.25 -4.53
N ILE A 28 -44.78 7.82 -3.83
CA ILE A 28 -46.09 7.65 -4.44
C ILE A 28 -46.68 9.05 -4.46
N THR A 29 -46.64 9.72 -5.62
CA THR A 29 -47.34 11.00 -5.78
C THR A 29 -48.84 10.70 -5.69
N PRO A 30 -49.58 11.23 -4.71
CA PRO A 30 -51.04 11.22 -4.80
C PRO A 30 -51.42 12.09 -6.00
N LEU A 31 -52.47 11.73 -6.74
CA LEU A 31 -53.17 12.66 -7.63
C LEU A 31 -53.56 13.88 -6.78
N VAL A 32 -52.92 15.03 -7.03
CA VAL A 32 -53.11 16.24 -6.24
C VAL A 32 -54.48 16.83 -6.56
N THR A 33 -55.41 16.83 -5.60
CA THR A 33 -56.44 17.88 -5.51
C THR A 33 -55.77 19.14 -4.98
N GLN A 34 -55.92 20.23 -5.72
CA GLN A 34 -55.37 21.54 -5.40
C GLN A 34 -55.93 22.02 -4.07
N ASN A 35 -55.06 22.22 -3.08
CA ASN A 35 -54.96 23.41 -2.23
C ASN A 35 -54.01 23.10 -1.08
N ASP A 36 -52.79 23.60 -1.18
CA ASP A 36 -52.15 24.40 -0.12
C ASP A 36 -50.72 24.74 -0.57
N ARG A 37 -50.55 26.03 -0.89
CA ARG A 37 -49.25 26.66 -1.12
C ARG A 37 -48.65 26.99 0.25
N TYR A 38 -47.32 27.09 0.30
CA TYR A 38 -46.46 27.40 1.46
C TYR A 38 -45.88 26.22 2.24
N GLN A 39 -45.10 25.38 1.55
CA GLN A 39 -43.84 24.87 2.12
C GLN A 39 -42.71 25.14 1.12
N SER A 40 -41.63 25.78 1.58
CA SER A 40 -40.45 26.08 0.76
C SER A 40 -39.72 24.78 0.42
N ASP A 41 -40.12 24.21 -0.70
CA ASP A 41 -39.76 22.88 -1.17
C ASP A 41 -38.38 22.90 -1.85
N LYS A 42 -37.30 22.86 -1.06
CA LYS A 42 -35.91 22.81 -1.58
C LYS A 42 -35.53 21.45 -2.21
N ASN A 43 -36.47 20.53 -2.46
CA ASN A 43 -36.14 19.18 -2.93
C ASN A 43 -37.22 18.53 -3.80
N LYS A 44 -37.76 19.29 -4.78
CA LYS A 44 -38.77 18.80 -5.74
C LYS A 44 -38.25 17.73 -6.71
N ASP A 45 -36.94 17.59 -6.88
CA ASP A 45 -36.36 16.66 -7.85
C ASP A 45 -36.07 15.24 -7.31
N ASN A 46 -36.14 15.03 -5.98
CA ASN A 46 -35.80 13.71 -5.43
C ASN A 46 -37.00 12.76 -5.40
N GLN A 47 -37.04 11.84 -6.36
CA GLN A 47 -38.11 10.86 -6.55
C GLN A 47 -38.21 9.80 -5.45
N TYR A 48 -37.29 9.76 -4.48
CA TYR A 48 -37.26 8.75 -3.40
C TYR A 48 -37.41 9.39 -2.01
N THR A 49 -37.98 8.62 -1.08
CA THR A 49 -38.14 8.96 0.34
C THR A 49 -37.76 7.77 1.21
N VAL A 50 -37.35 8.03 2.45
CA VAL A 50 -37.05 6.96 3.41
C VAL A 50 -38.37 6.40 3.94
N ARG A 51 -38.57 5.08 3.86
CA ARG A 51 -39.78 4.39 4.33
C ARG A 51 -39.78 4.28 5.85
N THR A 52 -40.16 5.36 6.53
CA THR A 52 -40.31 5.39 7.99
C THR A 52 -41.14 6.60 8.44
N GLN A 53 -41.82 6.47 9.58
CA GLN A 53 -42.52 7.57 10.25
C GLN A 53 -41.58 8.43 11.10
N HIS A 54 -40.31 8.04 11.23
CA HIS A 54 -39.36 8.75 12.09
C HIS A 54 -38.82 10.03 11.43
N GLY A 55 -38.84 11.12 12.22
CA GLY A 55 -38.19 12.37 11.85
C GLY A 55 -36.67 12.22 11.66
N THR A 56 -36.06 13.18 10.99
CA THR A 56 -34.64 13.17 10.61
C THR A 56 -33.69 12.92 11.78
N LEU A 57 -33.96 13.50 12.97
CA LEU A 57 -33.15 13.30 14.16
C LEU A 57 -33.05 11.82 14.56
N LYS A 58 -34.19 11.13 14.67
CA LYS A 58 -34.22 9.71 15.05
C LYS A 58 -33.54 8.82 14.01
N ARG A 59 -33.67 9.16 12.72
CA ARG A 59 -32.96 8.45 11.63
C ARG A 59 -31.45 8.65 11.71
N ALA A 60 -30.98 9.88 11.99
CA ALA A 60 -29.56 10.17 12.16
C ALA A 60 -28.96 9.43 13.36
N LEU A 61 -29.65 9.39 14.50
CA LEU A 61 -29.24 8.64 15.68
C LEU A 61 -29.14 7.13 15.40
N LYS A 62 -30.14 6.56 14.70
CA LYS A 62 -30.09 5.14 14.30
C LYS A 62 -28.88 4.85 13.40
N ARG A 63 -28.62 5.69 12.39
CA ARG A 63 -27.45 5.56 11.51
C ARG A 63 -26.14 5.63 12.32
N GLN A 64 -26.05 6.56 13.27
CA GLN A 64 -24.86 6.68 14.14
C GLN A 64 -24.63 5.40 14.95
N GLN A 65 -25.69 4.80 15.51
CA GLN A 65 -25.60 3.52 16.24
C GLN A 65 -25.10 2.39 15.33
N LEU A 66 -25.64 2.28 14.11
CA LEU A 66 -25.22 1.26 13.14
C LEU A 66 -23.73 1.39 12.77
N ILE A 67 -23.26 2.62 12.55
CA ILE A 67 -21.84 2.89 12.28
C ILE A 67 -20.96 2.44 13.44
N LYS A 68 -21.35 2.76 14.69
CA LYS A 68 -20.58 2.36 15.88
C LYS A 68 -20.52 0.83 16.05
N ILE A 69 -21.64 0.14 15.82
CA ILE A 69 -21.68 -1.34 15.89
C ILE A 69 -20.74 -1.95 14.84
N GLN A 70 -20.80 -1.48 13.59
CA GLN A 70 -19.94 -2.00 12.53
C GLN A 70 -18.45 -1.75 12.82
N ARG A 71 -18.13 -0.55 13.31
CA ARG A 71 -16.76 -0.17 13.70
C ARG A 71 -16.21 -1.06 14.81
N GLN A 72 -17.01 -1.33 15.82
CA GLN A 72 -16.67 -2.25 16.90
C GLN A 72 -16.39 -3.67 16.36
N GLN A 73 -17.26 -4.19 15.48
CA GLN A 73 -17.07 -5.51 14.86
C GLN A 73 -15.79 -5.58 14.02
N ASN A 74 -15.48 -4.52 13.27
CA ASN A 74 -14.23 -4.45 12.50
C ASN A 74 -13.01 -4.51 13.41
N LEU A 75 -13.02 -3.73 14.50
CA LEU A 75 -11.93 -3.70 15.47
C LEU A 75 -11.74 -5.06 16.12
N GLU A 76 -12.81 -5.69 16.62
CA GLU A 76 -12.76 -7.02 17.25
C GLU A 76 -12.23 -8.09 16.29
N ALA A 77 -12.62 -8.05 15.01
CA ALA A 77 -12.10 -8.95 14.00
C ALA A 77 -10.58 -8.78 13.79
N ILE A 78 -10.10 -7.54 13.72
CA ILE A 78 -8.66 -7.23 13.59
C ILE A 78 -7.89 -7.68 14.84
N MET A 79 -8.41 -7.38 16.03
CA MET A 79 -7.79 -7.76 17.30
C MET A 79 -7.71 -9.28 17.46
N GLY A 80 -8.81 -10.00 17.14
CA GLY A 80 -8.84 -11.47 17.17
C GLY A 80 -7.85 -12.10 16.18
N MET A 81 -7.73 -11.54 14.96
CA MET A 81 -6.69 -11.97 14.02
C MET A 81 -5.28 -11.67 14.52
N ALA A 82 -5.06 -10.53 15.17
CA ALA A 82 -3.75 -10.17 15.71
C ALA A 82 -3.33 -11.18 16.80
N LEU A 83 -4.23 -11.52 17.71
CA LEU A 83 -3.98 -12.57 18.73
C LEU A 83 -3.66 -13.93 18.08
N THR A 84 -4.31 -14.27 16.98
CA THR A 84 -4.07 -15.54 16.25
C THR A 84 -2.72 -15.53 15.52
N LEU A 85 -2.30 -14.38 15.01
CA LEU A 85 -1.06 -14.22 14.24
C LEU A 85 0.15 -13.92 15.13
N CYS A 86 -0.06 -13.51 16.38
CA CYS A 86 1.01 -13.17 17.30
C CYS A 86 1.80 -14.43 17.67
N PRO A 87 3.09 -14.50 17.37
CA PRO A 87 3.93 -15.60 17.81
C PRO A 87 4.22 -15.51 19.31
N GLU A 88 4.55 -16.64 19.92
CA GLU A 88 5.03 -16.74 21.30
C GLU A 88 6.48 -16.21 21.38
N VAL A 89 6.63 -14.90 21.45
CA VAL A 89 7.93 -14.21 21.53
C VAL A 89 7.91 -13.12 22.58
N THR A 90 9.07 -12.83 23.17
CA THR A 90 9.22 -11.70 24.10
C THR A 90 9.19 -10.39 23.31
N ALA A 91 8.24 -9.51 23.64
CA ALA A 91 8.18 -8.17 23.10
C ALA A 91 9.41 -7.33 23.50
N ARG A 92 9.89 -6.47 22.61
CA ARG A 92 11.01 -5.54 22.88
C ARG A 92 10.59 -4.30 23.66
N GLY A 93 9.29 -4.14 23.90
CA GLY A 93 8.69 -3.01 24.60
C GLY A 93 7.18 -3.01 24.44
N ARG A 94 6.51 -1.99 24.96
CA ARG A 94 5.08 -1.74 24.67
C ARG A 94 4.97 -0.73 23.53
N PRO A 95 3.99 -0.90 22.61
CA PRO A 95 3.64 0.14 21.65
C PRO A 95 3.35 1.47 22.36
N ASP A 96 3.66 2.56 21.67
CA ASP A 96 3.30 3.90 22.12
C ASP A 96 1.77 4.01 22.27
N PRO A 97 1.25 4.52 23.41
CA PRO A 97 -0.20 4.64 23.63
C PRO A 97 -0.91 5.54 22.60
N ASP A 98 -0.28 6.64 22.20
CA ASP A 98 -0.84 7.54 21.20
C ASP A 98 -0.85 6.86 19.83
N TRP A 99 0.19 6.10 19.49
CA TRP A 99 0.18 5.28 18.27
C TRP A 99 -0.98 4.28 18.27
N LEU A 100 -1.23 3.62 19.41
CA LEU A 100 -2.29 2.62 19.51
C LEU A 100 -3.68 3.26 19.34
N GLU A 101 -3.89 4.45 19.90
CA GLU A 101 -5.15 5.20 19.71
C GLU A 101 -5.37 5.59 18.24
N HIS A 102 -4.31 6.04 17.55
CA HIS A 102 -4.36 6.31 16.12
C HIS A 102 -4.63 5.04 15.31
N PHE A 103 -3.99 3.92 15.68
CA PHE A 103 -4.23 2.63 15.05
C PHE A 103 -5.71 2.23 15.17
N ILE A 104 -6.29 2.27 16.38
CA ILE A 104 -7.69 1.91 16.63
C ILE A 104 -8.64 2.79 15.80
N THR A 105 -8.44 4.11 15.83
CA THR A 105 -9.23 5.08 15.08
C THR A 105 -9.20 4.82 13.57
N LEU A 106 -8.07 4.38 13.03
CA LEU A 106 -7.97 4.06 11.61
C LEU A 106 -8.54 2.67 11.28
N ALA A 107 -8.29 1.69 12.14
CA ALA A 107 -8.65 0.28 11.98
C ALA A 107 -10.16 0.03 12.04
N GLU A 108 -10.90 0.79 12.87
CA GLU A 108 -12.35 0.61 13.02
C GLU A 108 -13.13 0.82 11.70
N ASP A 109 -12.58 1.58 10.75
CA ASP A 109 -13.18 1.80 9.43
C ASP A 109 -12.88 0.67 8.41
N ILE A 110 -12.06 -0.32 8.78
CA ILE A 110 -11.59 -1.36 7.86
C ILE A 110 -12.52 -2.57 7.89
N ALA A 111 -13.45 -2.64 6.92
CA ALA A 111 -14.42 -3.74 6.80
C ALA A 111 -13.96 -4.88 5.88
N ASN A 112 -12.98 -4.66 5.00
CA ASN A 112 -12.52 -5.69 4.07
C ASN A 112 -11.63 -6.71 4.79
N HIS A 113 -12.01 -7.99 4.77
CA HIS A 113 -11.30 -9.07 5.46
C HIS A 113 -9.80 -9.17 5.12
N SER A 114 -9.42 -9.02 3.84
CA SER A 114 -8.02 -9.07 3.43
C SER A 114 -7.22 -7.89 4.00
N MET A 115 -7.82 -6.70 4.04
CA MET A 115 -7.21 -5.53 4.69
C MET A 115 -7.15 -5.72 6.20
N GLN A 116 -8.21 -6.22 6.85
CA GLN A 116 -8.20 -6.50 8.29
C GLN A 116 -7.03 -7.42 8.69
N LYS A 117 -6.70 -8.43 7.85
CA LYS A 117 -5.52 -9.28 8.06
C LYS A 117 -4.19 -8.50 7.98
N LEU A 118 -4.07 -7.50 7.10
CA LEU A 118 -2.88 -6.64 7.04
C LEU A 118 -2.79 -5.75 8.28
N TRP A 119 -3.91 -5.17 8.72
CA TRP A 119 -3.97 -4.36 9.95
C TRP A 119 -3.62 -5.20 11.19
N ALA A 120 -4.08 -6.44 11.26
CA ALA A 120 -3.69 -7.38 12.32
C ALA A 120 -2.18 -7.65 12.33
N LYS A 121 -1.56 -7.86 11.16
CA LYS A 121 -0.10 -8.02 11.05
C LYS A 121 0.67 -6.77 11.49
N ILE A 122 0.15 -5.58 11.18
CA ILE A 122 0.77 -4.32 11.63
C ILE A 122 0.76 -4.26 13.15
N LEU A 123 -0.39 -4.53 13.79
CA LEU A 123 -0.49 -4.52 15.25
C LEU A 123 0.46 -5.54 15.89
N VAL A 124 0.55 -6.75 15.34
CA VAL A 124 1.51 -7.76 15.80
C VAL A 124 2.95 -7.26 15.68
N GLY A 125 3.32 -6.70 14.52
CA GLY A 125 4.67 -6.18 14.30
C GLY A 125 5.05 -5.06 15.27
N GLU A 126 4.14 -4.12 15.50
CA GLU A 126 4.34 -3.02 16.46
C GLU A 126 4.39 -3.53 17.90
N SER A 127 3.60 -4.55 18.24
CA SER A 127 3.59 -5.18 19.57
C SER A 127 4.88 -5.94 19.87
N ILE A 128 5.51 -6.54 18.86
CA ILE A 128 6.79 -7.26 19.02
C ILE A 128 7.95 -6.26 19.05
N THR A 129 7.97 -5.31 18.13
CA THR A 129 9.02 -4.31 17.97
C THR A 129 8.38 -2.93 17.77
N PRO A 130 8.18 -2.16 18.86
CA PRO A 130 7.68 -0.79 18.75
C PRO A 130 8.54 0.07 17.83
N GLY A 131 7.91 0.97 17.09
CA GLY A 131 8.53 1.78 16.04
C GLY A 131 8.65 1.07 14.68
N THR A 132 8.00 -0.08 14.48
CA THR A 132 8.05 -0.80 13.19
C THR A 132 7.19 -0.12 12.13
N PHE A 133 6.07 0.48 12.52
CA PHE A 133 5.15 1.17 11.63
C PHE A 133 4.82 2.56 12.17
N SER A 134 5.04 3.58 11.35
CA SER A 134 4.64 4.96 11.66
C SER A 134 3.14 5.19 11.41
N ILE A 135 2.59 6.22 12.07
CA ILE A 135 1.21 6.68 11.82
C ILE A 135 1.02 7.07 10.33
N LYS A 136 2.06 7.63 9.71
CA LYS A 136 2.06 7.97 8.28
C LYS A 136 1.82 6.73 7.40
N SER A 137 2.45 5.60 7.73
CA SER A 137 2.22 4.34 7.02
C SER A 137 0.82 3.79 7.19
N LEU A 138 0.24 3.92 8.39
CA LEU A 138 -1.17 3.54 8.63
C LEU A 138 -2.13 4.37 7.77
N GLN A 139 -1.91 5.69 7.70
CA GLN A 139 -2.70 6.60 6.88
C GLN A 139 -2.57 6.27 5.38
N THR A 140 -1.34 6.07 4.90
CA THR A 140 -1.10 5.67 3.51
C THR A 140 -1.79 4.35 3.19
N LEU A 141 -1.71 3.34 4.06
CA LEU A 141 -2.38 2.06 3.85
C LEU A 141 -3.90 2.21 3.83
N LYS A 142 -4.49 3.03 4.71
CA LYS A 142 -5.93 3.27 4.75
C LYS A 142 -6.45 3.91 3.45
N MET A 143 -5.67 4.83 2.87
CA MET A 143 -6.03 5.57 1.68
C MET A 143 -5.70 4.85 0.37
N MET A 144 -4.97 3.74 0.45
CA MET A 144 -4.47 3.01 -0.72
C MET A 144 -5.62 2.40 -1.52
N THR A 145 -5.67 2.73 -2.81
CA THR A 145 -6.57 2.10 -3.77
C THR A 145 -6.07 0.71 -4.17
N GLN A 146 -6.96 -0.11 -4.74
CA GLN A 146 -6.57 -1.43 -5.27
C GLN A 146 -5.43 -1.34 -6.30
N ARG A 147 -5.42 -0.27 -7.11
CA ARG A 147 -4.38 -0.04 -8.12
C ARG A 147 -3.01 0.21 -7.47
N GLU A 148 -2.97 1.07 -6.47
CA GLU A 148 -1.74 1.37 -5.70
C GLU A 148 -1.23 0.16 -4.93
N ALA A 149 -2.13 -0.60 -4.30
CA ALA A 149 -1.78 -1.85 -3.62
C ALA A 149 -1.17 -2.87 -4.60
N THR A 150 -1.74 -2.96 -5.82
CA THR A 150 -1.20 -3.82 -6.88
C THR A 150 0.19 -3.37 -7.33
N ALA A 151 0.43 -2.06 -7.41
CA ALA A 151 1.76 -1.52 -7.73
C ALA A 151 2.77 -1.88 -6.63
N LEU A 152 2.41 -1.77 -5.35
CA LEU A 152 3.27 -2.14 -4.23
C LEU A 152 3.59 -3.64 -4.23
N GLN A 153 2.61 -4.49 -4.52
CA GLN A 153 2.80 -5.94 -4.64
C GLN A 153 3.77 -6.31 -5.78
N ARG A 154 3.75 -5.58 -6.89
CA ARG A 154 4.69 -5.76 -8.01
C ARG A 154 6.08 -5.23 -7.69
N CYS A 155 6.18 -4.19 -6.86
CA CYS A 155 7.42 -3.58 -6.41
C CYS A 155 8.16 -4.48 -5.40
N ALA A 156 7.45 -5.04 -4.42
CA ALA A 156 8.05 -5.78 -3.30
C ALA A 156 9.08 -6.88 -3.66
N PRO A 157 8.86 -7.76 -4.67
CA PRO A 157 9.83 -8.80 -5.02
C PRO A 157 11.07 -8.28 -5.77
N LEU A 158 11.12 -6.98 -6.11
CA LEU A 158 12.28 -6.31 -6.70
C LEU A 158 13.10 -5.56 -5.64
N CYS A 159 12.57 -5.39 -4.43
CA CYS A 159 13.23 -4.63 -3.37
C CYS A 159 14.32 -5.45 -2.67
N GLY A 160 15.57 -5.01 -2.79
CA GLY A 160 16.71 -5.48 -1.99
C GLY A 160 16.87 -4.61 -0.74
N TYR A 161 17.06 -5.23 0.42
CA TYR A 161 17.31 -4.53 1.69
C TYR A 161 18.80 -4.21 1.83
N LEU A 162 19.12 -2.95 2.09
CA LEU A 162 20.47 -2.48 2.37
C LEU A 162 20.62 -2.26 3.88
N GLU A 163 21.25 -3.22 4.57
CA GLU A 163 21.32 -3.25 6.03
C GLU A 163 22.00 -1.99 6.62
N LYS A 164 23.02 -1.46 5.94
CA LYS A 164 23.75 -0.26 6.38
C LYS A 164 22.87 0.99 6.47
N GLU A 165 21.80 1.04 5.68
CA GLU A 165 20.90 2.20 5.59
C GLU A 165 19.51 1.91 6.19
N ASP A 166 19.29 0.71 6.73
CA ASP A 166 17.99 0.21 7.19
C ASP A 166 16.84 0.53 6.21
N SER A 167 17.07 0.31 4.92
CA SER A 167 16.14 0.72 3.86
C SER A 167 16.17 -0.22 2.66
N TYR A 168 15.05 -0.28 1.95
CA TYR A 168 14.90 -1.03 0.72
C TYR A 168 15.17 -0.16 -0.52
N LEU A 169 15.71 -0.79 -1.55
CA LEU A 169 15.90 -0.18 -2.85
C LEU A 169 15.63 -1.18 -3.98
N ILE A 170 15.38 -0.65 -5.18
CA ILE A 170 15.31 -1.41 -6.43
C ILE A 170 16.46 -0.94 -7.30
N LEU A 171 17.45 -1.81 -7.55
CA LEU A 171 18.52 -1.52 -8.51
C LEU A 171 17.91 -1.30 -9.89
N HIS A 172 18.28 -0.16 -10.49
CA HIS A 172 17.84 0.21 -11.83
C HIS A 172 18.98 0.06 -12.83
N GLY A 173 20.21 0.44 -12.49
CA GLY A 173 21.31 0.38 -13.43
C GLY A 173 22.64 0.80 -12.82
N TYR A 174 23.60 1.07 -13.70
CA TYR A 174 24.85 1.71 -13.32
C TYR A 174 25.42 2.51 -14.49
N TYR A 175 26.34 3.42 -14.17
CA TYR A 175 27.21 4.04 -15.16
C TYR A 175 28.64 4.11 -14.64
N LYS A 176 29.59 4.19 -15.56
CA LYS A 176 30.99 4.47 -15.24
C LYS A 176 31.27 5.96 -15.41
N LYS A 177 31.84 6.62 -14.40
CA LYS A 177 32.21 8.03 -14.53
C LYS A 177 33.23 8.19 -15.67
N PRO A 178 33.06 9.19 -16.54
CA PRO A 178 34.03 9.43 -17.60
C PRO A 178 35.37 9.85 -16.98
N SER A 179 36.44 9.14 -17.33
CA SER A 179 37.81 9.57 -17.06
C SER A 179 38.23 10.62 -18.08
N ILE A 180 39.19 11.48 -17.73
CA ILE A 180 39.76 12.51 -18.64
C ILE A 180 40.32 11.87 -19.91
N PHE A 181 40.79 10.62 -19.84
CA PHE A 181 41.27 9.84 -20.98
C PHE A 181 40.15 9.11 -21.77
N ASP A 182 38.92 9.07 -21.26
CA ASP A 182 37.78 8.39 -21.87
C ASP A 182 36.91 9.31 -22.75
N LEU A 183 37.38 10.51 -23.12
CA LEU A 183 36.63 11.45 -23.99
C LEU A 183 36.27 10.85 -25.38
N LEU A 184 36.90 9.74 -25.75
CA LEU A 184 36.64 8.98 -26.97
C LEU A 184 35.81 7.70 -26.76
N ARG A 185 35.55 7.30 -25.50
CA ARG A 185 34.82 6.07 -25.16
C ARG A 185 33.47 6.45 -24.55
N LYS A 186 32.39 6.05 -25.22
CA LYS A 186 31.02 6.19 -24.68
C LYS A 186 30.97 5.45 -23.35
N GLY A 187 30.85 6.17 -22.23
CA GLY A 187 30.80 5.58 -20.90
C GLY A 187 29.77 4.45 -20.86
N SER A 188 30.13 3.30 -20.29
CA SER A 188 29.20 2.19 -20.14
C SER A 188 28.08 2.62 -19.19
N THR A 189 26.87 2.72 -19.73
CA THR A 189 25.65 2.94 -18.96
C THR A 189 24.74 1.77 -19.26
N GLU A 190 24.40 1.01 -18.25
CA GLU A 190 23.49 -0.12 -18.36
C GLU A 190 22.28 0.15 -17.48
N SER A 191 21.10 -0.22 -17.98
CA SER A 191 19.84 -0.06 -17.25
C SER A 191 18.98 -1.30 -17.39
N ILE A 192 18.23 -1.58 -16.34
CA ILE A 192 17.31 -2.70 -16.26
C ILE A 192 15.93 -2.21 -16.66
N ASN A 193 15.34 -2.88 -17.65
CA ASN A 193 13.95 -2.67 -17.99
C ASN A 193 13.02 -3.38 -16.98
N LEU A 194 12.68 -2.67 -15.89
CA LEU A 194 11.84 -3.17 -14.80
C LEU A 194 10.45 -3.65 -15.26
N SER A 195 9.96 -3.18 -16.42
CA SER A 195 8.67 -3.62 -16.96
C SER A 195 8.66 -5.12 -17.29
N GLN A 196 9.81 -5.69 -17.69
CA GLN A 196 9.96 -7.12 -17.93
C GLN A 196 9.83 -7.93 -16.64
N ALA A 197 10.12 -7.33 -15.48
CA ALA A 197 9.90 -7.93 -14.16
C ALA A 197 8.50 -7.61 -13.57
N GLY A 198 7.62 -6.96 -14.34
CA GLY A 198 6.25 -6.64 -13.95
C GLY A 198 6.06 -5.25 -13.32
N LEU A 199 7.13 -4.48 -13.14
CA LEU A 199 7.07 -3.12 -12.60
C LEU A 199 7.30 -2.10 -13.73
N ASN A 200 6.21 -1.67 -14.36
CA ASN A 200 6.27 -0.65 -15.41
C ASN A 200 6.36 0.77 -14.82
N PHE A 201 6.68 1.75 -15.68
CA PHE A 201 6.85 3.14 -15.26
C PHE A 201 5.59 3.77 -14.62
N PRO A 202 4.36 3.54 -15.11
CA PRO A 202 3.15 4.00 -14.41
C PRO A 202 3.02 3.48 -12.98
N ASN A 203 3.44 2.24 -12.70
CA ASN A 203 3.46 1.73 -11.33
C ASN A 203 4.48 2.48 -10.47
N ILE A 204 5.66 2.79 -11.02
CA ILE A 204 6.70 3.58 -10.32
C ILE A 204 6.17 4.96 -9.96
N LEU A 205 5.56 5.67 -10.92
CA LEU A 205 4.93 6.97 -10.69
C LEU A 205 3.84 6.90 -9.62
N THR A 206 2.98 5.87 -9.70
CA THR A 206 1.93 5.64 -8.70
C THR A 206 2.55 5.50 -7.30
N LEU A 207 3.64 4.74 -7.15
CA LEU A 207 4.32 4.54 -5.88
C LEU A 207 5.03 5.81 -5.37
N MET A 208 5.54 6.66 -6.27
CA MET A 208 6.07 7.98 -5.90
C MET A 208 4.95 8.91 -5.39
N ASP A 209 3.79 8.88 -6.02
CA ASP A 209 2.65 9.75 -5.67
C ASP A 209 2.06 9.42 -4.30
N ILE A 210 2.01 8.14 -3.94
CA ILE A 210 1.61 7.70 -2.59
C ILE A 210 2.77 7.66 -1.58
N ASN A 211 3.91 8.27 -1.92
CA ASN A 211 5.08 8.41 -1.07
C ASN A 211 5.66 7.05 -0.59
N ILE A 212 5.60 6.01 -1.41
CA ILE A 212 6.30 4.73 -1.17
C ILE A 212 7.73 4.81 -1.69
N LEU A 213 7.95 5.44 -2.84
CA LEU A 213 9.27 5.69 -3.41
C LEU A 213 9.61 7.18 -3.32
N TYR A 214 10.90 7.49 -3.17
CA TYR A 214 11.37 8.85 -3.43
C TYR A 214 11.13 9.22 -4.90
N ARG A 215 10.89 10.51 -5.16
CA ARG A 215 10.53 11.00 -6.51
C ARG A 215 11.70 10.99 -7.50
N GLN A 216 12.93 10.90 -7.00
CA GLN A 216 14.13 10.87 -7.82
C GLN A 216 14.85 9.54 -7.62
N GLU A 217 15.47 9.09 -8.71
CA GLU A 217 16.46 8.02 -8.63
C GLU A 217 17.65 8.48 -7.79
N ILE A 218 18.21 7.55 -7.04
CA ILE A 218 19.36 7.81 -6.17
C ILE A 218 20.57 7.14 -6.81
N GLU A 219 21.69 7.84 -6.73
CA GLU A 219 22.99 7.33 -7.15
C GLU A 219 23.81 6.92 -5.92
N SER A 220 24.51 5.80 -6.02
CA SER A 220 25.46 5.39 -4.98
C SER A 220 26.69 6.30 -4.97
N ALA A 221 27.48 6.22 -3.91
CA ALA A 221 28.88 6.62 -4.00
C ALA A 221 29.60 5.84 -5.11
N SER A 222 30.68 6.43 -5.64
CA SER A 222 31.52 5.79 -6.66
C SER A 222 32.22 4.57 -6.06
N LEU A 223 31.90 3.39 -6.58
CA LEU A 223 32.55 2.14 -6.22
C LEU A 223 33.89 2.01 -6.93
N GLN A 224 34.92 1.75 -6.16
CA GLN A 224 36.24 1.38 -6.66
C GLN A 224 36.33 -0.13 -6.86
N LYS A 225 37.28 -0.57 -7.69
CA LYS A 225 37.53 -1.99 -7.96
C LYS A 225 37.70 -2.77 -6.65
N GLY A 226 36.96 -3.87 -6.53
CA GLY A 226 36.94 -4.73 -5.34
C GLY A 226 35.99 -4.27 -4.23
N GLN A 227 35.43 -3.05 -4.28
CA GLN A 227 34.39 -2.65 -3.34
C GLN A 227 33.06 -3.34 -3.66
N SER A 228 32.28 -3.60 -2.63
CA SER A 228 31.03 -4.34 -2.75
C SER A 228 29.84 -3.66 -2.07
N MET A 229 28.66 -3.91 -2.64
CA MET A 229 27.36 -3.60 -2.06
C MET A 229 26.62 -4.91 -1.78
N GLN A 230 25.96 -4.99 -0.63
CA GLN A 230 25.17 -6.16 -0.23
C GLN A 230 23.70 -5.80 -0.15
N LEU A 231 22.86 -6.59 -0.81
CA LEU A 231 21.41 -6.45 -0.78
C LEU A 231 20.76 -7.76 -0.37
N VAL A 232 19.80 -7.70 0.56
CA VAL A 232 19.09 -8.87 1.06
C VAL A 232 17.67 -8.90 0.51
N TYR A 233 17.36 -9.98 -0.19
CA TYR A 233 16.05 -10.32 -0.73
C TYR A 233 15.44 -11.47 0.07
N LEU A 234 14.83 -11.14 1.21
CA LEU A 234 14.20 -12.11 2.12
C LEU A 234 15.21 -13.18 2.59
N ARG A 235 15.25 -14.36 1.97
CA ARG A 235 16.19 -15.46 2.27
C ARG A 235 17.43 -15.50 1.39
N LYS A 236 17.60 -14.54 0.47
CA LYS A 236 18.77 -14.50 -0.41
C LYS A 236 19.56 -13.24 -0.18
N LYS A 237 20.87 -13.36 -0.08
CA LYS A 237 21.80 -12.24 -0.04
C LYS A 237 22.52 -12.17 -1.37
N MET A 238 22.54 -10.97 -1.96
CA MET A 238 23.32 -10.66 -3.14
C MET A 238 24.51 -9.80 -2.72
N THR A 239 25.71 -10.21 -3.08
CA THR A 239 26.92 -9.40 -2.99
C THR A 239 27.32 -8.97 -4.40
N LEU A 240 27.32 -7.67 -4.65
CA LEU A 240 27.68 -7.04 -5.92
C LEU A 240 29.07 -6.39 -5.76
N THR A 241 30.09 -6.92 -6.42
CA THR A 241 31.49 -6.44 -6.30
C THR A 241 31.98 -5.83 -7.59
N ALA A 242 32.47 -4.59 -7.54
CA ALA A 242 32.95 -3.83 -8.69
C ALA A 242 34.22 -4.45 -9.30
N LYS A 243 34.22 -4.69 -10.62
CA LYS A 243 35.39 -5.18 -11.39
C LYS A 243 36.30 -4.05 -11.85
N SER A 244 35.78 -2.83 -11.97
CA SER A 244 36.53 -1.64 -12.35
C SER A 244 36.22 -0.46 -11.44
N ASN A 245 37.01 0.62 -11.58
CA ASN A 245 36.88 1.83 -10.77
C ASN A 245 35.76 2.73 -11.28
N ASP A 246 35.31 3.61 -10.38
CA ASP A 246 34.40 4.72 -10.64
C ASP A 246 33.03 4.30 -11.21
N LEU A 247 32.54 3.15 -10.76
CA LEU A 247 31.20 2.67 -11.07
C LEU A 247 30.18 3.29 -10.10
N VAL A 248 29.09 3.81 -10.62
CA VAL A 248 28.00 4.40 -9.84
C VAL A 248 26.73 3.62 -10.12
N LEU A 249 26.09 3.12 -9.07
CA LEU A 249 24.81 2.42 -9.16
C LEU A 249 23.66 3.44 -9.14
N SER A 250 22.63 3.20 -9.93
CA SER A 250 21.37 3.95 -9.87
C SER A 250 20.23 3.05 -9.38
N TYR A 251 19.37 3.58 -8.51
CA TYR A 251 18.29 2.82 -7.91
C TYR A 251 17.10 3.69 -7.47
N TYR A 252 15.92 3.07 -7.41
CA TYR A 252 14.77 3.65 -6.73
C TYR A 252 14.83 3.28 -5.26
N LYS A 253 14.91 4.28 -4.38
CA LYS A 253 14.89 4.08 -2.93
C LYS A 253 13.48 4.20 -2.36
N LEU A 254 13.14 3.32 -1.42
CA LEU A 254 11.88 3.40 -0.69
C LEU A 254 11.97 4.52 0.36
N THR A 255 10.85 5.21 0.60
CA THR A 255 10.73 6.11 1.74
C THR A 255 10.55 5.29 3.02
N GLN A 256 10.61 5.92 4.19
CA GLN A 256 10.21 5.27 5.45
C GLN A 256 8.86 4.56 5.33
N THR A 257 7.86 5.22 4.74
CA THR A 257 6.54 4.61 4.54
C THR A 257 6.58 3.40 3.62
N GLY A 258 7.39 3.46 2.56
CA GLY A 258 7.62 2.32 1.69
C GLY A 258 8.29 1.17 2.42
N ASP A 259 9.35 1.44 3.18
CA ASP A 259 10.13 0.45 3.92
C ASP A 259 9.25 -0.30 4.93
N GLU A 260 8.47 0.44 5.71
CA GLU A 260 7.54 -0.10 6.70
C GLU A 260 6.46 -0.96 6.02
N LEU A 261 5.77 -0.44 5.00
CA LEU A 261 4.70 -1.19 4.32
C LEU A 261 5.21 -2.40 3.55
N LYS A 262 6.44 -2.36 3.02
CA LYS A 262 7.06 -3.52 2.36
C LYS A 262 7.29 -4.68 3.33
N LYS A 263 7.48 -4.44 4.64
CA LYS A 263 7.62 -5.52 5.66
C LYS A 263 6.39 -6.43 5.73
N LEU A 264 5.22 -5.95 5.31
CA LEU A 264 3.97 -6.74 5.27
C LEU A 264 3.96 -7.79 4.13
N LEU A 265 4.85 -7.61 3.15
CA LEU A 265 4.94 -8.43 1.93
C LEU A 265 6.13 -9.39 2.04
N GLN A 266 5.83 -10.66 2.28
CA GLN A 266 6.82 -11.74 2.27
C GLN A 266 6.97 -12.28 0.86
N SER A 267 7.70 -11.55 0.01
CA SER A 267 7.94 -11.94 -1.38
C SER A 267 9.42 -12.28 -1.61
N PRO A 268 9.76 -13.48 -2.11
CA PRO A 268 11.12 -13.76 -2.56
C PRO A 268 11.44 -12.91 -3.79
N ILE A 269 12.73 -12.79 -4.12
CA ILE A 269 13.17 -12.07 -5.31
C ILE A 269 12.45 -12.58 -6.56
N ASN A 270 12.00 -11.65 -7.41
CA ASN A 270 11.43 -11.99 -8.71
C ASN A 270 12.49 -12.65 -9.60
N LYS A 271 12.19 -13.84 -10.13
CA LYS A 271 13.15 -14.62 -10.95
C LYS A 271 13.58 -13.89 -12.22
N GLN A 272 12.66 -13.22 -12.90
CA GLN A 272 12.97 -12.44 -14.10
C GLN A 272 13.82 -11.22 -13.74
N TYR A 273 13.50 -10.52 -12.65
CA TYR A 273 14.31 -9.40 -12.17
C TYR A 273 15.73 -9.84 -11.86
N LYS A 274 15.89 -10.96 -11.14
CA LYS A 274 17.21 -11.53 -10.84
C LYS A 274 18.05 -11.74 -12.11
N GLN A 275 17.47 -12.38 -13.13
CA GLN A 275 18.17 -12.62 -14.41
C GLN A 275 18.54 -11.33 -15.13
N LEU A 276 17.67 -10.32 -15.07
CA LEU A 276 17.94 -9.01 -15.67
C LEU A 276 19.09 -8.28 -14.97
N VAL A 277 19.13 -8.33 -13.62
CA VAL A 277 20.24 -7.77 -12.83
C VAL A 277 21.54 -8.48 -13.18
N GLU A 278 21.56 -9.81 -13.17
CA GLU A 278 22.75 -10.60 -13.51
C GLU A 278 23.28 -10.24 -14.90
N LYS A 279 22.41 -10.27 -15.91
CA LYS A 279 22.79 -9.94 -17.29
C LYS A 279 23.27 -8.50 -17.46
N ALA A 280 22.58 -7.53 -16.87
CA ALA A 280 22.93 -6.12 -17.05
C ALA A 280 24.26 -5.78 -16.35
N PHE A 281 24.61 -6.46 -15.27
CA PHE A 281 25.75 -6.09 -14.42
C PHE A 281 26.98 -6.99 -14.61
N GLU A 282 26.88 -8.11 -15.31
CA GLU A 282 27.96 -9.11 -15.43
C GLU A 282 29.27 -8.56 -16.04
N SER A 283 29.22 -7.52 -16.87
CA SER A 283 30.40 -6.95 -17.53
C SER A 283 31.31 -6.20 -16.54
N GLU A 284 30.72 -5.43 -15.62
CA GLU A 284 31.43 -4.52 -14.70
C GLU A 284 31.35 -4.95 -13.23
N PHE A 285 30.56 -5.97 -12.91
CA PHE A 285 30.43 -6.49 -11.55
C PHE A 285 30.51 -8.02 -11.48
N SER A 286 31.00 -8.52 -10.34
CA SER A 286 30.79 -9.90 -9.89
C SER A 286 29.54 -9.95 -9.02
N LEU A 287 28.65 -10.92 -9.27
CA LEU A 287 27.41 -11.12 -8.52
C LEU A 287 27.44 -12.48 -7.84
N GLU A 288 27.42 -12.48 -6.52
CA GLU A 288 27.39 -13.70 -5.70
C GLU A 288 26.06 -13.76 -4.94
N TRP A 289 25.44 -14.94 -4.93
CA TRP A 289 24.17 -15.17 -4.24
C TRP A 289 24.32 -16.25 -3.19
N GLU A 290 23.97 -15.92 -1.96
CA GLU A 290 24.00 -16.81 -0.81
C GLU A 290 22.59 -16.95 -0.22
N ASP A 291 22.29 -18.12 0.34
CA ASP A 291 21.08 -18.29 1.15
C ASP A 291 21.34 -17.74 2.57
N ARG A 292 20.33 -17.08 3.15
CA ARG A 292 20.34 -16.44 4.48
C ARG A 292 19.40 -17.16 5.44
#